data_AF-A0A940HJ68-F1
#
_entry.id   AF-A0A940HJ68-F1
#
_cell.length_a   1.000
_cell.length_b   1.000
_cell.length_c   1.000
_cell.angle_alpha   90.00
_cell.angle_beta   90.00
_cell.angle_gamma   90.00
#
_symmetry.space_group_name_H-M   'P 1'
#
loop_
_entity.id
_entity.type
_entity.pdbx_description
1 polymer ?
#
loop_
_entity_poly.entity_id
_entity_poly.type
_entity_poly.pdbx_seq_one_letter_code
_entity_poly.pdbx_strand_id
1 'polypeptide(L)'
;KKGAHNFDAMAGYTYQYYDRNYRSLSASNLPNDLIHVANVSGATLAANSNNTEWNLISYLGRLNYNYDNKYFFNFNIRRDGASR
;
A
#
# COMPACT_ATOMS: atom_id res chain seq x y z
N LYS A 1 -24.96 41.93 -5.58
CA LYS A 1 -24.11 41.44 -4.46
C LYS A 1 -23.45 40.14 -4.91
N LYS A 2 -22.16 40.14 -5.24
CA LYS A 2 -21.37 38.95 -5.66
C LYS A 2 -20.88 38.09 -4.47
N GLY A 3 -21.34 38.36 -3.25
CA GLY A 3 -20.79 37.80 -2.00
C GLY A 3 -21.48 36.54 -1.47
N ALA A 4 -22.52 36.03 -2.14
CA ALA A 4 -23.23 34.84 -1.68
C ALA A 4 -22.63 33.54 -2.21
N HIS A 5 -21.66 33.56 -3.12
CA HIS A 5 -21.10 32.36 -3.73
C HIS A 5 -19.63 32.19 -3.33
N ASN A 6 -19.29 31.03 -2.78
CA ASN A 6 -17.92 30.64 -2.47
C ASN A 6 -17.61 29.29 -3.14
N PHE A 7 -16.45 29.19 -3.77
CA PHE A 7 -15.97 27.98 -4.45
C PHE A 7 -14.55 27.66 -3.97
N ASP A 8 -14.34 26.39 -3.61
CA ASP A 8 -13.00 25.86 -3.30
C ASP A 8 -12.73 24.64 -4.18
N ALA A 9 -11.56 24.61 -4.80
CA ALA A 9 -11.14 23.50 -5.63
C ALA A 9 -9.80 22.92 -5.15
N MET A 10 -9.66 21.61 -5.21
CA MET A 10 -8.41 20.90 -4.92
C MET A 10 -8.21 19.80 -5.97
N ALA A 11 -6.98 19.68 -6.45
CA ALA A 11 -6.52 18.54 -7.23
C ALA A 11 -5.22 18.02 -6.62
N GLY A 12 -5.00 16.71 -6.67
CA GLY A 12 -3.81 16.09 -6.12
C GLY A 12 -3.64 14.66 -6.60
N TYR A 13 -2.53 14.05 -6.23
CA TYR A 13 -2.30 12.62 -6.44
C TYR A 13 -1.67 11.98 -5.21
N THR A 14 -1.86 10.67 -5.06
CA THR A 14 -1.19 9.86 -4.04
C THR A 14 -0.40 8.75 -4.70
N TYR A 15 0.75 8.42 -4.13
CA TYR A 15 1.57 7.29 -4.54
C TYR A 15 1.85 6.42 -3.32
N GLN A 16 1.59 5.13 -3.45
CA GLN A 16 1.86 4.13 -2.42
C GLN A 16 2.66 2.99 -3.04
N TYR A 17 3.74 2.62 -2.37
CA TYR A 17 4.58 1.47 -2.71
C TYR A 17 4.54 0.46 -1.58
N TYR A 18 4.44 -0.81 -1.93
CA TYR A 18 4.47 -1.93 -1.00
C TYR A 18 5.49 -2.95 -1.48
N ASP A 19 6.39 -3.33 -0.59
CA ASP A 19 7.35 -4.40 -0.77
C ASP A 19 7.26 -5.33 0.44
N ARG A 20 7.06 -6.62 0.17
CA ARG A 20 7.12 -7.67 1.18
C ARG A 20 7.99 -8.81 0.69
N ASN A 21 9.13 -8.92 1.35
CA ASN A 21 10.03 -10.05 1.25
C ASN A 21 9.72 -11.06 2.36
N TYR A 22 9.34 -12.28 1.98
CA TYR A 22 9.23 -13.41 2.90
C TYR A 22 10.31 -14.44 2.57
N ARG A 23 11.13 -14.76 3.56
CA ARG A 23 12.17 -15.79 3.45
C ARG A 23 12.00 -16.76 4.61
N SER A 24 11.94 -18.05 4.29
CA SER A 24 11.87 -19.12 5.26
C SER A 24 12.92 -20.16 4.91
N LEU A 25 13.62 -20.62 5.94
CA LEU A 25 14.60 -21.70 5.86
C LEU A 25 14.16 -22.75 6.87
N SER A 26 13.97 -23.98 6.39
CA SER A 26 13.74 -25.13 7.25
C SER A 26 14.80 -26.21 6.97
N ALA A 27 15.17 -26.92 8.04
CA ALA A 27 16.05 -28.06 7.98
C ALA A 27 15.32 -29.27 8.58
N SER A 28 15.35 -30.41 7.89
CA SER A 28 14.80 -31.68 8.37
C SER A 28 15.85 -32.78 8.29
N ASN A 29 15.61 -33.93 8.96
CA ASN A 29 16.58 -35.03 9.10
C ASN A 29 17.90 -34.60 9.77
N LEU A 30 17.82 -33.85 10.88
CA LEU A 30 18.99 -33.48 11.67
C LEU A 30 19.64 -34.73 12.29
N PRO A 31 20.96 -34.93 12.16
CA PRO A 31 21.66 -36.07 12.75
C PRO A 31 21.65 -36.10 14.29
N ASN A 32 21.47 -34.92 14.92
CA ASN A 32 21.29 -34.78 16.36
C ASN A 32 20.55 -33.47 16.69
N ASP A 33 19.97 -33.38 17.89
CA ASP A 33 19.13 -32.26 18.36
C ASP A 33 19.95 -31.11 19.01
N LEU A 34 21.29 -31.18 18.94
CA LEU A 34 22.21 -30.17 19.50
C LEU A 34 22.58 -29.07 18.49
N ILE A 35 22.08 -29.16 17.25
CA ILE A 35 22.45 -28.27 16.15
C ILE A 35 21.64 -26.97 16.21
N HIS A 36 22.27 -25.89 16.67
CA HIS A 36 21.80 -24.53 16.35
C HIS A 36 22.05 -24.23 14.87
N VAL A 37 21.13 -23.48 14.26
CA VAL A 37 20.88 -23.17 12.83
C VAL A 37 22.11 -22.97 11.91
N ALA A 38 23.31 -22.80 12.45
CA ALA A 38 24.56 -22.57 11.72
C ALA A 38 25.30 -23.84 11.26
N ASN A 39 25.02 -25.03 11.80
CA ASN A 39 25.79 -26.25 11.49
C ASN A 39 24.92 -27.46 11.06
N VAL A 40 24.12 -27.29 10.02
CA VAL A 40 23.17 -28.28 9.47
C VAL A 40 23.81 -29.25 8.45
N SER A 41 25.04 -29.69 8.69
CA SER A 41 25.73 -30.62 7.79
C SER A 41 25.01 -31.97 7.77
N GLY A 42 24.49 -32.38 6.60
CA GLY A 42 23.74 -33.62 6.40
C GLY A 42 22.20 -33.51 6.51
N ALA A 43 21.67 -32.32 6.78
CA ALA A 43 20.23 -32.07 6.82
C ALA A 43 19.64 -31.81 5.42
N THR A 44 18.38 -32.18 5.22
CA THR A 44 17.62 -31.73 4.03
C THR A 44 17.19 -30.29 4.26
N LEU A 45 17.71 -29.38 3.43
CA LEU A 45 17.37 -27.96 3.48
C LEU A 45 16.23 -27.65 2.52
N ALA A 46 15.20 -26.96 3.01
CA ALA A 46 14.19 -26.35 2.18
C ALA A 46 14.23 -24.84 2.39
N ALA A 47 14.47 -24.11 1.31
CA ALA A 47 14.44 -22.65 1.28
C ALA A 47 13.21 -22.21 0.49
N ASN A 48 12.41 -21.34 1.07
CA ASN A 48 11.30 -20.68 0.39
C ASN A 48 11.53 -19.17 0.43
N SER A 49 11.52 -18.55 -0.74
CA SER A 49 11.46 -17.10 -0.86
C SER A 49 10.24 -16.69 -1.65
N ASN A 50 9.48 -15.72 -1.14
CA ASN A 50 8.39 -15.08 -1.85
C ASN A 50 8.60 -13.57 -1.77
N ASN A 51 8.53 -12.90 -2.91
CA ASN A 51 8.57 -11.45 -3.00
C ASN A 51 7.23 -10.95 -3.54
N THR A 52 6.61 -10.01 -2.83
CA THR A 52 5.34 -9.40 -3.23
C THR A 52 5.54 -7.89 -3.30
N GLU A 53 5.45 -7.34 -4.51
CA GLU A 53 5.58 -5.91 -4.77
C GLU A 53 4.34 -5.38 -5.50
N TRP A 54 3.83 -4.24 -5.05
CA TRP A 54 2.81 -3.51 -5.79
C TRP A 54 2.91 -2.02 -5.53
N ASN A 55 2.43 -1.24 -6.49
CA ASN A 55 2.27 0.19 -6.36
C ASN A 55 0.81 0.59 -6.61
N LEU A 56 0.40 1.70 -6.02
CA LEU A 56 -0.90 2.32 -6.21
C LEU A 56 -0.71 3.81 -6.43
N ILE A 57 -1.11 4.29 -7.61
CA ILE A 57 -1.21 5.71 -7.93
C ILE A 57 -2.68 6.11 -7.99
N SER A 58 -3.02 7.25 -7.40
CA SER A 58 -4.39 7.74 -7.35
C SER A 58 -4.44 9.20 -7.68
N TYR A 59 -5.33 9.61 -8.58
CA TYR A 59 -5.62 11.00 -8.88
C TYR A 59 -6.88 11.43 -8.14
N LEU A 60 -6.82 12.60 -7.51
CA LEU A 60 -7.85 13.15 -6.64
C LEU A 60 -8.31 14.51 -7.19
N GLY A 61 -9.62 14.72 -7.22
CA GLY A 61 -10.23 16.01 -7.52
C GLY A 61 -11.37 16.28 -6.54
N ARG A 62 -11.46 17.53 -6.06
CA ARG A 62 -12.50 17.98 -5.14
C ARG A 62 -12.94 19.39 -5.48
N LEU A 63 -14.25 19.58 -5.48
CA LEU A 63 -14.90 20.88 -5.63
C LEU A 63 -15.88 21.06 -4.46
N ASN A 64 -15.79 22.20 -3.79
CA ASN A 64 -16.75 22.66 -2.81
C ASN A 64 -17.42 23.92 -3.36
N TYR A 65 -18.72 24.02 -3.13
CA TYR A 65 -19.49 25.20 -3.41
C TYR A 65 -20.37 25.51 -2.21
N ASN A 66 -20.44 26.78 -1.88
CA ASN A 66 -21.23 27.31 -0.79
C ASN A 66 -22.04 28.49 -1.31
N TYR A 67 -23.35 28.43 -1.07
CA TYR A 67 -24.26 29.54 -1.25
C TYR A 67 -24.74 30.08 0.09
N ASP A 68 -24.35 31.32 0.38
CA ASP A 68 -24.77 32.14 1.52
C ASP A 68 -24.58 31.47 2.89
N ASN A 69 -23.58 30.59 3.00
CA ASN A 69 -23.33 29.73 4.16
C ASN A 69 -24.53 28.88 4.60
N LYS A 70 -25.50 28.67 3.69
CA LYS A 70 -26.75 27.96 3.97
C LYS A 70 -26.86 26.68 3.15
N TYR A 71 -26.38 26.72 1.90
CA TYR A 71 -26.41 25.56 1.01
C TYR A 71 -25.00 25.19 0.62
N PHE A 72 -24.63 23.94 0.87
CA PHE A 72 -23.30 23.41 0.62
C PHE A 72 -23.41 22.28 -0.40
N PHE A 73 -22.59 22.34 -1.44
CA PHE A 73 -22.44 21.27 -2.42
C PHE A 73 -20.98 20.83 -2.44
N ASN A 74 -20.77 19.52 -2.40
CA ASN A 74 -19.44 18.94 -2.42
C ASN A 74 -19.40 17.85 -3.50
N PHE A 75 -18.39 17.91 -4.35
CA PHE A 75 -18.13 16.94 -5.39
C PHE A 75 -16.71 16.43 -5.25
N ASN A 76 -16.53 15.11 -5.20
CA ASN A 76 -15.21 14.47 -5.19
C ASN A 76 -15.14 13.44 -6.31
N ILE A 77 -14.00 13.39 -6.98
CA ILE A 77 -13.68 12.38 -7.98
C ILE A 77 -12.32 11.77 -7.66
N ARG A 78 -12.20 10.46 -7.87
CA ARG A 78 -10.97 9.72 -7.68
C ARG A 78 -10.78 8.72 -8.82
N ARG A 79 -9.55 8.59 -9.30
CA ARG A 79 -9.13 7.54 -10.26
C ARG A 79 -7.90 6.83 -9.73
N ASP A 80 -8.02 5.52 -9.54
CA ASP A 80 -6.96 4.65 -9.03
C ASP A 80 -6.31 3.82 -10.14
N GLY A 81 -4.99 3.59 -10.03
CA GLY A 81 -4.23 2.66 -10.86
C GLY A 81 -3.24 1.89 -10.00
N ALA A 82 -3.26 0.56 -10.07
CA ALA A 82 -2.37 -0.31 -9.30
C ALA A 82 -1.58 -1.24 -10.21
N SER A 83 -0.32 -1.53 -9.85
CA SER A 83 0.37 -2.74 -10.31
C SER A 83 0.10 -3.89 -9.34
N ARG A 84 0.11 -5.13 -9.84
CA ARG A 84 -0.03 -6.36 -9.06
C ARG A 84 1.13 -7.29 -9.39
#